data_AF-A0A257GW49-F1
#
_entry.id   AF-A0A257GW49-F1
#
_cell.length_a   1.000
_cell.length_b   1.000
_cell.length_c   1.000
_cell.angle_alpha   90.00
_cell.angle_beta   90.00
_cell.angle_gamma   90.00
#
_symmetry.space_group_name_H-M   'P 1'
#
loop_
_entity.id
_entity.type
_entity.pdbx_description
1 polymer ?
#
loop_
_entity_poly.entity_id
_entity_poly.type
_entity_poly.pdbx_seq_one_letter_code
_entity_poly.pdbx_strand_id
1 'polypeptide(L)'
;MAEAQTSSALASVSLEGNDLASLLQKEFKPKSDEARSAVEQAVQTLAQQALSQTQLISGDTVRSIEAMIAEIDRKLSEQINLILHHADLQKLEGAWRGLHYLVNNTETDEMLKIRVMNISKQDLGKTLKRYKGTAWDQSPLFKRLYEEEFGQFGGEPFGCLVGDYHFDQTAPDVELLGEMAKIAASAHAPFIAGASPSVMQMDSWQELANPRDLTKIFSTPEYAAWRSLRESDDARYIGLAMPRFLSRIPYGARTNPVAEFNFEEDTGAADHGRYTWANAAYAMAVNINRSFKEYGWCSRIRGIESGGAVEGLPT
;
A
#
# COMPACT_ATOMS: atom_id res chain seq x y z
N MET A 1 -28.50 -7.22 28.33
CA MET A 1 -29.09 -6.47 27.19
C MET A 1 -29.50 -7.39 26.04
N ALA A 2 -28.80 -8.52 25.78
CA ALA A 2 -29.17 -9.51 24.76
C ALA A 2 -30.37 -10.41 25.12
N GLU A 3 -30.72 -10.59 26.39
CA GLU A 3 -31.88 -11.41 26.81
C GLU A 3 -33.23 -10.72 26.60
N ALA A 4 -33.27 -9.40 26.44
CA ALA A 4 -34.52 -8.66 26.25
C ALA A 4 -35.00 -8.63 24.79
N GLN A 5 -34.15 -8.98 23.82
CA GLN A 5 -34.52 -9.04 22.39
C GLN A 5 -34.99 -10.43 21.95
N THR A 6 -34.58 -11.49 22.64
CA THR A 6 -35.04 -12.86 22.35
C THR A 6 -36.49 -13.11 22.78
N SER A 7 -37.02 -12.38 23.77
CA SER A 7 -38.43 -12.49 24.14
C SER A 7 -39.38 -11.78 23.15
N SER A 8 -38.87 -10.88 22.31
CA SER A 8 -39.68 -10.11 21.36
C SER A 8 -39.94 -10.83 20.03
N ALA A 9 -39.16 -11.85 19.67
CA ALA A 9 -39.35 -12.61 18.43
C ALA A 9 -40.48 -13.66 18.54
N LEU A 10 -41.01 -13.89 19.74
CA LEU A 10 -42.10 -14.83 20.01
C LEU A 10 -43.50 -14.21 19.94
N ALA A 11 -43.64 -12.89 19.77
CA ALA A 11 -44.96 -12.24 19.76
C ALA A 11 -45.64 -12.22 18.38
N SER A 12 -44.90 -12.47 17.28
CA SER A 12 -45.43 -12.33 15.91
C SER A 12 -45.70 -13.66 15.20
N VAL A 13 -45.54 -14.80 15.88
CA VAL A 13 -46.00 -16.09 15.36
C VAL A 13 -47.20 -16.52 16.20
N SER A 14 -48.35 -15.91 15.92
CA SER A 14 -49.65 -16.49 16.27
C SER A 14 -49.85 -17.74 15.41
N LEU A 15 -49.17 -18.83 15.78
CA LEU A 15 -49.51 -20.17 15.35
C LEU A 15 -50.93 -20.44 15.83
N GLU A 16 -51.82 -20.77 14.89
CA GLU A 16 -53.17 -21.25 15.16
C GLU A 16 -53.06 -22.48 16.09
N GLY A 17 -53.18 -22.24 17.40
CA GLY A 17 -52.88 -23.21 18.46
C GLY A 17 -53.77 -24.45 18.48
N ASN A 18 -54.72 -24.58 17.55
CA ASN A 18 -55.59 -25.75 17.42
C ASN A 18 -55.17 -26.72 16.32
N ASP A 19 -54.42 -26.29 15.29
CA ASP A 19 -54.22 -27.14 14.11
C ASP A 19 -53.12 -28.19 14.35
N LEU A 20 -51.99 -27.78 14.95
CA LEU A 20 -50.90 -28.69 15.31
C LEU A 20 -51.31 -29.73 16.37
N ALA A 21 -52.07 -29.30 17.39
CA ALA A 21 -52.57 -30.19 18.44
C ALA A 21 -53.55 -31.23 17.87
N SER A 22 -54.36 -30.86 16.87
CA SER A 22 -55.29 -31.77 16.19
C SER A 22 -54.57 -32.82 15.33
N LEU A 23 -53.48 -32.43 14.66
CA LEU A 23 -52.66 -33.32 13.83
C LEU A 23 -51.87 -34.33 14.68
N LEU A 24 -51.31 -33.90 15.82
CA LEU A 24 -50.62 -34.79 16.76
C LEU A 24 -51.55 -35.85 17.36
N GLN A 25 -52.79 -35.46 17.66
CA GLN A 25 -53.79 -36.38 18.19
C GLN A 25 -54.26 -37.41 17.15
N LYS A 26 -54.28 -37.04 15.87
CA LYS A 26 -54.67 -37.91 14.75
C LYS A 26 -53.62 -38.97 14.42
N GLU A 27 -52.34 -38.61 14.42
CA GLU A 27 -51.24 -39.50 14.02
C GLU A 27 -50.73 -40.38 15.17
N PHE A 28 -50.57 -39.85 16.38
CA PHE A 28 -49.98 -40.61 17.50
C PHE A 28 -51.00 -41.31 18.40
N LYS A 29 -52.29 -40.92 18.33
CA LYS A 29 -53.41 -41.50 19.10
C LYS A 29 -53.07 -41.82 20.58
N PRO A 30 -52.61 -40.83 21.36
CA PRO A 30 -52.25 -41.06 22.76
C PRO A 30 -53.49 -41.47 23.58
N LYS A 31 -53.32 -42.47 24.46
CA LYS A 31 -54.41 -43.08 25.24
C LYS A 31 -54.61 -42.47 26.65
N SER A 32 -53.72 -41.57 27.08
CA SER A 32 -53.81 -40.87 28.37
C SER A 32 -53.37 -39.40 28.23
N ASP A 33 -53.87 -38.53 29.10
CA ASP A 33 -53.54 -37.10 29.08
C ASP A 33 -52.06 -36.82 29.36
N GLU A 34 -51.41 -37.64 30.20
CA GLU A 34 -49.95 -37.56 30.43
C GLU A 34 -49.16 -37.90 29.16
N ALA A 35 -49.59 -38.89 28.38
CA ALA A 35 -48.94 -39.26 27.13
C ALA A 35 -49.11 -38.16 26.06
N ARG A 36 -50.25 -37.45 26.06
CA ARG A 36 -50.49 -36.31 25.17
C ARG A 36 -49.53 -35.16 25.48
N SER A 37 -49.40 -34.79 26.76
CA SER A 37 -48.49 -33.72 27.19
C SER A 37 -47.02 -34.08 26.91
N ALA A 38 -46.63 -35.34 27.08
CA ALA A 38 -45.27 -35.80 26.80
C ALA A 38 -44.93 -35.75 25.29
N VAL A 39 -45.89 -36.11 24.42
CA VAL A 39 -45.71 -36.02 22.96
C VAL A 39 -45.64 -34.56 22.52
N GLU A 40 -46.48 -33.67 23.06
CA GLU A 40 -46.42 -32.24 22.76
C GLU A 40 -45.08 -31.62 23.17
N GLN A 41 -44.56 -31.94 24.36
CA GLN A 41 -43.26 -31.47 24.81
C GLN A 41 -42.10 -32.05 23.97
N ALA A 42 -42.16 -33.34 23.62
CA ALA A 42 -41.13 -33.96 22.79
C ALA A 42 -41.09 -33.36 21.39
N VAL A 43 -42.25 -33.09 20.78
CA VAL A 43 -42.37 -32.45 19.46
C VAL A 43 -41.95 -30.98 19.54
N GLN A 44 -42.29 -30.25 20.60
CA GLN A 44 -41.81 -28.88 20.82
C GLN A 44 -40.28 -28.83 20.97
N THR A 45 -39.70 -29.75 21.73
CA THR A 45 -38.24 -29.82 21.92
C THR A 45 -37.53 -30.20 20.62
N LEU A 46 -38.08 -31.16 19.86
CA LEU A 46 -37.56 -31.54 18.55
C LEU A 46 -37.69 -30.40 17.52
N ALA A 47 -38.81 -29.67 17.55
CA ALA A 47 -39.04 -28.50 16.70
C ALA A 47 -38.08 -27.36 17.07
N GLN A 48 -37.87 -27.08 18.36
CA GLN A 48 -36.87 -26.12 18.81
C GLN A 48 -35.46 -26.51 18.36
N GLN A 49 -35.11 -27.78 18.45
CA GLN A 49 -33.78 -28.25 18.05
C GLN A 49 -33.61 -28.26 16.53
N ALA A 50 -34.64 -28.60 15.76
CA ALA A 50 -34.66 -28.49 14.31
C ALA A 50 -34.60 -27.04 13.82
N LEU A 51 -35.34 -26.11 14.46
CA LEU A 51 -35.24 -24.67 14.19
C LEU A 51 -33.88 -24.11 14.59
N SER A 52 -33.22 -24.63 15.63
CA SER A 52 -31.90 -24.16 16.04
C SER A 52 -30.78 -24.52 15.06
N GLN A 53 -30.95 -25.60 14.28
CA GLN A 53 -30.00 -26.05 13.26
C GLN A 53 -30.34 -25.59 11.83
N THR A 54 -31.52 -25.00 11.63
CA THR A 54 -31.97 -24.54 10.32
C THR A 54 -31.96 -23.02 10.30
N GLN A 55 -31.10 -22.40 9.48
CA GLN A 55 -31.24 -20.97 9.20
C GLN A 55 -32.61 -20.74 8.56
N LEU A 56 -33.56 -20.26 9.35
CA LEU A 56 -34.88 -19.87 8.86
C LEU A 56 -34.68 -18.72 7.88
N ILE A 57 -34.90 -19.00 6.60
CA ILE A 57 -35.09 -17.97 5.58
C ILE A 57 -36.26 -17.14 6.09
N SER A 58 -36.01 -15.88 6.44
CA SER A 58 -37.06 -14.96 6.87
C SER A 58 -38.16 -14.93 5.80
N GLY A 59 -39.43 -14.81 6.20
CA GLY A 59 -40.55 -14.62 5.25
C GLY A 59 -40.39 -13.42 4.32
N ASP A 60 -39.40 -12.56 4.60
CA ASP A 60 -38.88 -11.53 3.72
C ASP A 60 -37.70 -12.10 2.90
N THR A 61 -38.01 -12.66 1.72
CA THR A 61 -37.03 -13.23 0.78
C THR A 61 -35.96 -12.22 0.38
N VAL A 62 -36.29 -10.92 0.37
CA VAL A 62 -35.37 -9.82 0.07
C VAL A 62 -34.25 -9.76 1.10
N ARG A 63 -34.57 -9.81 2.40
CA ARG A 63 -33.55 -9.81 3.48
C ARG A 63 -32.63 -11.02 3.43
N SER A 64 -33.16 -12.17 3.05
CA SER A 64 -32.35 -13.39 2.91
C SER A 64 -31.41 -13.31 1.69
N ILE A 65 -31.85 -12.70 0.59
CA ILE A 65 -30.98 -12.42 -0.57
C ILE A 65 -29.89 -11.41 -0.19
N GLU A 66 -30.25 -10.32 0.49
CA GLU A 66 -29.29 -9.32 0.98
C GLU A 66 -28.24 -9.93 1.92
N ALA A 67 -28.65 -10.82 2.82
CA ALA A 67 -27.74 -11.54 3.71
C ALA A 67 -26.79 -12.48 2.93
N MET A 68 -27.27 -13.15 1.88
CA MET A 68 -26.42 -13.97 1.01
C MET A 68 -25.42 -13.12 0.22
N ILE A 69 -25.84 -11.96 -0.31
CA ILE A 69 -24.95 -11.02 -0.99
C ILE A 69 -23.87 -10.51 -0.03
N ALA A 70 -24.25 -10.14 1.20
CA ALA A 70 -23.30 -9.70 2.22
C ALA A 70 -22.25 -10.78 2.55
N GLU A 71 -22.64 -12.05 2.58
CA GLU A 71 -21.71 -13.16 2.81
C GLU A 71 -20.77 -13.41 1.61
N ILE A 72 -21.24 -13.17 0.38
CA ILE A 72 -20.40 -13.17 -0.83
C ILE A 72 -19.41 -12.01 -0.78
N ASP A 73 -19.87 -10.80 -0.49
CA ASP A 73 -19.04 -9.59 -0.36
C ASP A 73 -17.96 -9.77 0.72
N ARG A 74 -18.30 -10.42 1.84
CA ARG A 74 -17.35 -10.78 2.89
C ARG A 74 -16.24 -11.70 2.36
N LYS A 75 -16.59 -12.78 1.66
CA LYS A 75 -15.62 -13.72 1.09
C LYS A 75 -14.76 -13.08 0.00
N LEU A 76 -15.35 -12.23 -0.84
CA LEU A 76 -14.63 -11.45 -1.84
C LEU A 76 -13.65 -10.49 -1.18
N SER A 77 -14.08 -9.79 -0.13
CA SER A 77 -13.23 -8.86 0.63
C SER A 77 -12.03 -9.58 1.25
N GLU A 78 -12.24 -10.74 1.89
CA GLU A 78 -11.15 -11.55 2.45
C GLU A 78 -10.13 -11.95 1.37
N GLN A 79 -10.61 -12.45 0.23
CA GLN A 79 -9.73 -12.86 -0.86
C GLN A 79 -8.99 -11.69 -1.50
N ILE A 80 -9.67 -10.56 -1.70
CA ILE A 80 -9.07 -9.36 -2.32
C ILE A 80 -8.05 -8.72 -1.37
N ASN A 81 -8.30 -8.71 -0.06
CA ASN A 81 -7.30 -8.26 0.92
C ASN A 81 -6.00 -9.07 0.79
N LEU A 82 -6.08 -10.40 0.68
CA LEU A 82 -4.89 -11.24 0.47
C LEU A 82 -4.16 -10.93 -0.83
N ILE A 83 -4.90 -10.64 -1.91
CA ILE A 83 -4.31 -10.30 -3.21
C ILE A 83 -3.63 -8.92 -3.13
N LEU A 84 -4.34 -7.91 -2.61
CA LEU A 84 -3.86 -6.53 -2.50
C LEU A 84 -2.66 -6.39 -1.57
N HIS A 85 -2.63 -7.15 -0.47
CA HIS A 85 -1.54 -7.09 0.51
C HIS A 85 -0.37 -8.02 0.17
N HIS A 86 -0.42 -8.70 -0.98
CA HIS A 86 0.73 -9.49 -1.44
C HIS A 86 1.91 -8.57 -1.79
N ALA A 87 3.11 -8.90 -1.31
CA ALA A 87 4.30 -8.05 -1.43
C ALA A 87 4.63 -7.64 -2.88
N ASP A 88 4.45 -8.55 -3.84
CA ASP A 88 4.71 -8.26 -5.25
C ASP A 88 3.72 -7.23 -5.82
N LEU A 89 2.44 -7.34 -5.46
CA LEU A 89 1.42 -6.42 -5.93
C LEU A 89 1.57 -5.06 -5.25
N GLN A 90 1.82 -5.03 -3.93
CA GLN A 90 2.07 -3.78 -3.22
C GLN A 90 3.30 -3.04 -3.75
N LYS A 91 4.38 -3.76 -4.10
CA LYS A 91 5.58 -3.17 -4.68
C LYS A 91 5.28 -2.56 -6.05
N LEU A 92 4.54 -3.28 -6.89
CA LEU A 92 4.14 -2.80 -8.22
C LEU A 92 3.18 -1.61 -8.08
N GLU A 93 2.19 -1.71 -7.20
CA GLU A 93 1.19 -0.68 -6.93
C GLU A 93 1.86 0.59 -6.37
N GLY A 94 2.76 0.46 -5.40
CA GLY A 94 3.51 1.59 -4.83
C GLY A 94 4.36 2.33 -5.87
N ALA A 95 5.00 1.58 -6.78
CA ALA A 95 5.80 2.15 -7.86
C ALA A 95 4.94 2.91 -8.88
N TRP A 96 3.88 2.27 -9.40
CA TRP A 96 2.99 2.89 -10.38
C TRP A 96 2.15 4.03 -9.80
N ARG A 97 1.69 3.92 -8.55
CA ARG A 97 1.00 5.01 -7.87
C ARG A 97 1.93 6.17 -7.56
N GLY A 98 3.18 5.88 -7.19
CA GLY A 98 4.21 6.92 -7.03
C GLY A 98 4.48 7.67 -8.33
N LEU A 99 4.60 6.94 -9.45
CA LEU A 99 4.72 7.55 -10.78
C LEU A 99 3.47 8.35 -11.17
N HIS A 100 2.28 7.81 -10.92
CA HIS A 100 1.01 8.49 -11.17
C HIS A 100 0.89 9.78 -10.34
N TYR A 101 1.33 9.75 -9.07
CA TYR A 101 1.43 10.95 -8.22
C TYR A 101 2.39 11.98 -8.84
N LEU A 102 3.58 11.55 -9.28
CA LEU A 102 4.51 12.45 -9.95
C LEU A 102 3.90 13.10 -11.20
N VAL A 103 3.23 12.33 -12.06
CA VAL A 103 2.64 12.83 -13.31
C VAL A 103 1.48 13.78 -13.03
N ASN A 104 0.54 13.41 -12.17
CA ASN A 104 -0.67 14.22 -11.93
C ASN A 104 -0.41 15.49 -11.13
N ASN A 105 0.61 15.48 -10.26
CA ASN A 105 1.00 16.65 -9.47
C ASN A 105 2.05 17.51 -10.18
N THR A 106 2.35 17.22 -11.45
CA THR A 106 3.27 17.99 -12.27
C THR A 106 2.56 18.63 -13.46
N GLU A 107 2.66 19.95 -13.57
CA GLU A 107 2.17 20.69 -14.75
C GLU A 107 3.16 20.56 -15.91
N THR A 108 2.98 19.52 -16.72
CA THR A 108 3.82 19.26 -17.90
C THR A 108 3.48 20.18 -19.07
N ASP A 109 4.50 20.65 -19.79
CA ASP A 109 4.41 21.51 -20.97
C ASP A 109 5.63 21.30 -21.88
N GLU A 110 5.89 22.21 -22.82
CA GLU A 110 7.05 22.14 -23.70
C GLU A 110 8.39 22.19 -22.95
N MET A 111 8.43 22.85 -21.78
CA MET A 111 9.62 23.06 -20.95
C MET A 111 9.82 21.94 -19.91
N LEU A 112 8.73 21.31 -19.46
CA LEU A 112 8.77 20.32 -18.40
C LEU A 112 8.27 18.95 -18.90
N LYS A 113 9.22 18.01 -19.05
CA LYS A 113 8.97 16.66 -19.55
C LYS A 113 9.38 15.61 -18.54
N ILE A 114 8.61 14.54 -18.46
CA ILE A 114 8.90 13.38 -17.62
C ILE A 114 9.18 12.20 -18.55
N ARG A 115 10.40 11.67 -18.51
CA ARG A 115 10.78 10.46 -19.26
C ARG A 115 10.97 9.30 -18.30
N VAL A 116 10.33 8.17 -18.58
CA VAL A 116 10.33 6.99 -17.72
C VAL A 116 11.11 5.87 -18.37
N MET A 117 12.02 5.25 -17.61
CA MET A 117 12.76 4.07 -18.04
C MET A 117 12.54 2.95 -17.02
N ASN A 118 11.98 1.84 -17.48
CA ASN A 118 11.77 0.66 -16.65
C ASN A 118 13.07 -0.14 -16.52
N ILE A 119 13.65 -0.14 -15.34
CA ILE A 119 14.80 -0.99 -15.02
C ILE A 119 14.70 -1.47 -13.57
N SER A 120 14.94 -2.76 -13.33
CA SER A 120 14.95 -3.30 -11.97
C SER A 120 16.24 -2.88 -11.26
N LYS A 121 16.21 -2.73 -9.93
CA LYS A 121 17.43 -2.42 -9.15
C LYS A 121 18.54 -3.45 -9.38
N GLN A 122 18.17 -4.72 -9.54
CA GLN A 122 19.12 -5.81 -9.79
C GLN A 122 19.77 -5.70 -11.17
N ASP A 123 18.99 -5.37 -12.20
CA ASP A 123 19.51 -5.23 -13.57
C ASP A 123 20.32 -3.95 -13.74
N LEU A 124 19.93 -2.87 -13.04
CA LEU A 124 20.74 -1.67 -12.92
C LEU A 124 22.10 -1.99 -12.29
N GLY A 125 22.11 -2.68 -11.15
CA GLY A 125 23.35 -3.10 -10.48
C GLY A 125 24.22 -4.02 -11.35
N LYS A 126 23.62 -5.01 -12.03
CA LYS A 126 24.36 -5.88 -12.97
C LYS A 126 24.94 -5.09 -14.14
N THR A 127 24.17 -4.15 -14.69
CA THR A 127 24.62 -3.31 -15.81
C THR A 127 25.80 -2.45 -15.37
N LEU A 128 25.67 -1.65 -14.31
CA LEU A 128 26.75 -0.78 -13.86
C LEU A 128 28.00 -1.55 -13.44
N LYS A 129 27.83 -2.72 -12.81
CA LYS A 129 28.95 -3.58 -12.42
C LYS A 129 29.79 -4.08 -13.61
N ARG A 130 29.15 -4.34 -14.78
CA ARG A 130 29.86 -4.77 -16.00
C ARG A 130 30.76 -3.69 -16.59
N TYR A 131 30.41 -2.43 -16.38
CA TYR A 131 31.12 -1.27 -16.94
C TYR A 131 31.95 -0.52 -15.90
N LYS A 132 32.17 -1.08 -14.71
CA LYS A 132 32.93 -0.44 -13.63
C LYS A 132 34.37 -0.12 -14.04
N GLY A 133 34.93 0.96 -13.52
CA GLY A 133 36.35 1.31 -13.71
C GLY A 133 36.54 2.29 -14.86
N THR A 134 37.32 1.94 -15.87
CA THR A 134 37.62 2.84 -17.01
C THR A 134 36.54 2.88 -18.08
N ALA A 135 35.62 1.92 -18.09
CA ALA A 135 34.58 1.76 -19.12
C ALA A 135 33.19 2.25 -18.68
N TRP A 136 33.10 3.03 -17.59
CA TRP A 136 31.83 3.44 -16.98
C TRP A 136 31.03 4.38 -17.89
N ASP A 137 31.74 5.17 -18.69
CA ASP A 137 31.26 6.03 -19.77
C ASP A 137 30.67 5.24 -20.96
N GLN A 138 30.95 3.95 -21.08
CA GLN A 138 30.37 3.11 -22.14
C GLN A 138 29.10 2.38 -21.68
N SER A 139 28.67 2.60 -20.43
CA SER A 139 27.48 1.94 -19.89
C SER A 139 26.21 2.37 -20.64
N PRO A 140 25.25 1.45 -20.88
CA PRO A 140 23.99 1.79 -21.54
C PRO A 140 23.24 2.95 -20.86
N LEU A 141 23.37 3.07 -19.54
CA LEU A 141 22.76 4.16 -18.78
C LEU A 141 23.46 5.49 -19.06
N PHE A 142 24.80 5.52 -19.07
CA PHE A 142 25.55 6.72 -19.41
C PHE A 142 25.24 7.21 -20.81
N LYS A 143 25.17 6.30 -21.80
CA LYS A 143 24.82 6.68 -23.18
C LYS A 143 23.46 7.37 -23.27
N ARG A 144 22.45 6.82 -22.61
CA ARG A 144 21.10 7.41 -22.61
C ARG A 144 21.00 8.73 -21.87
N LEU A 145 21.69 8.86 -20.74
CA LEU A 145 21.59 10.06 -19.90
C LEU A 145 22.50 11.19 -20.37
N TYR A 146 23.71 10.84 -20.82
CA TYR A 146 24.73 11.79 -21.22
C TYR A 146 24.83 11.91 -22.75
N GLU A 147 25.19 10.84 -23.47
CA GLU A 147 25.49 10.95 -24.92
C GLU A 147 24.28 11.34 -25.77
N GLU A 148 23.11 10.72 -25.54
CA GLU A 148 21.91 10.90 -26.36
C GLU A 148 21.23 12.26 -26.12
N GLU A 149 21.42 12.87 -24.96
CA GLU A 149 20.73 14.11 -24.56
C GLU A 149 21.69 15.25 -24.24
N PHE A 150 22.49 15.13 -23.17
CA PHE A 150 23.37 16.21 -22.71
C PHE A 150 24.53 16.51 -23.70
N GLY A 151 25.13 15.47 -24.27
CA GLY A 151 26.25 15.55 -25.21
C GLY A 151 25.82 15.72 -26.67
N GLN A 152 24.54 15.53 -26.98
CA GLN A 152 24.00 15.62 -28.33
C GLN A 152 23.64 17.07 -28.68
N PHE A 153 24.05 17.53 -29.86
CA PHE A 153 23.64 18.85 -30.34
C PHE A 153 22.12 18.89 -30.57
N GLY A 154 21.44 19.79 -29.85
CA GLY A 154 19.99 19.93 -29.88
C GLY A 154 19.22 18.91 -29.00
N GLY A 155 19.92 18.17 -28.13
CA GLY A 155 19.29 17.30 -27.14
C GLY A 155 18.68 18.05 -25.95
N GLU A 156 17.93 17.34 -25.11
CA GLU A 156 17.25 17.89 -23.94
C GLU A 156 17.88 17.37 -22.65
N PRO A 157 18.79 18.12 -22.01
CA PRO A 157 19.51 17.62 -20.85
C PRO A 157 18.56 17.31 -19.69
N PHE A 158 18.80 16.18 -19.02
CA PHE A 158 18.02 15.79 -17.84
C PHE A 158 18.33 16.71 -16.67
N GLY A 159 17.30 17.36 -16.11
CA GLY A 159 17.47 18.23 -14.94
C GLY A 159 17.61 17.47 -13.62
N CYS A 160 16.92 16.34 -13.46
CA CYS A 160 16.92 15.52 -12.26
C CYS A 160 16.64 14.06 -12.64
N LEU A 161 17.27 13.13 -11.94
CA LEU A 161 17.04 11.70 -12.07
C LEU A 161 16.31 11.19 -10.83
N VAL A 162 15.25 10.42 -11.02
CA VAL A 162 14.46 9.85 -9.92
C VAL A 162 14.59 8.34 -9.97
N GLY A 163 15.19 7.76 -8.94
CA GLY A 163 15.30 6.31 -8.76
C GLY A 163 14.25 5.81 -7.80
N ASP A 164 13.30 5.01 -8.30
CA ASP A 164 12.32 4.32 -7.45
C ASP A 164 12.91 3.08 -6.79
N TYR A 165 13.97 3.30 -6.01
CA TYR A 165 14.69 2.29 -5.26
C TYR A 165 14.82 2.72 -3.81
N HIS A 166 15.03 1.72 -2.95
CA HIS A 166 15.39 1.92 -1.56
C HIS A 166 16.83 1.42 -1.39
N PHE A 167 17.72 2.31 -0.99
CA PHE A 167 19.14 2.01 -0.81
C PHE A 167 19.50 1.82 0.66
N ASP A 168 20.42 0.88 0.92
CA ASP A 168 21.00 0.61 2.22
C ASP A 168 22.53 0.78 2.27
N GLN A 169 23.13 0.51 3.43
CA GLN A 169 24.57 0.59 3.64
C GLN A 169 25.34 -0.63 3.12
N THR A 170 24.67 -1.62 2.52
CA THR A 170 25.33 -2.84 2.06
C THR A 170 26.26 -2.53 0.89
N ALA A 171 27.30 -3.36 0.73
CA ALA A 171 28.30 -3.16 -0.32
C ALA A 171 27.68 -3.05 -1.74
N PRO A 172 26.71 -3.89 -2.15
CA PRO A 172 26.08 -3.75 -3.47
C PRO A 172 25.39 -2.40 -3.69
N ASP A 173 24.72 -1.87 -2.67
CA ASP A 173 23.99 -0.62 -2.74
C ASP A 173 24.92 0.59 -2.74
N VAL A 174 25.97 0.55 -1.92
CA VAL A 174 27.01 1.59 -1.91
C VAL A 174 27.76 1.63 -3.23
N GLU A 175 28.08 0.47 -3.82
CA GLU A 175 28.68 0.41 -5.15
C GLU A 175 27.74 0.99 -6.22
N LEU A 176 26.46 0.61 -6.18
CA LEU A 176 25.46 1.10 -7.12
C LEU A 176 25.27 2.62 -7.02
N LEU A 177 25.19 3.15 -5.80
CA LEU A 177 25.16 4.60 -5.55
C LEU A 177 26.44 5.28 -6.04
N GLY A 178 27.62 4.70 -5.79
CA GLY A 178 28.88 5.25 -6.25
C GLY A 178 28.97 5.37 -7.78
N GLU A 179 28.52 4.36 -8.52
CA GLU A 179 28.48 4.46 -10.00
C GLU A 179 27.39 5.41 -10.49
N MET A 180 26.23 5.45 -9.84
CA MET A 180 25.19 6.46 -10.14
C MET A 180 25.68 7.89 -9.86
N ALA A 181 26.48 8.09 -8.81
CA ALA A 181 27.08 9.39 -8.47
C ALA A 181 27.90 9.93 -9.64
N LYS A 182 28.77 9.09 -10.23
CA LYS A 182 29.62 9.47 -11.37
C LYS A 182 28.80 9.85 -12.60
N ILE A 183 27.76 9.05 -12.91
CA ILE A 183 26.87 9.31 -14.05
C ILE A 183 26.10 10.61 -13.82
N ALA A 184 25.52 10.78 -12.63
CA ALA A 184 24.78 11.99 -12.24
C ALA A 184 25.65 13.25 -12.25
N ALA A 185 26.89 13.15 -11.74
CA ALA A 185 27.86 14.24 -11.73
C ALA A 185 28.27 14.66 -13.14
N SER A 186 28.44 13.70 -14.05
CA SER A 186 28.82 13.95 -15.44
C SER A 186 27.68 14.57 -16.24
N ALA A 187 26.45 14.08 -16.06
CA ALA A 187 25.25 14.64 -16.70
C ALA A 187 24.72 15.92 -16.02
N HIS A 188 25.34 16.37 -14.92
CA HIS A 188 24.84 17.46 -14.07
C HIS A 188 23.38 17.30 -13.63
N ALA A 189 22.94 16.05 -13.42
CA ALA A 189 21.57 15.68 -13.12
C ALA A 189 21.52 14.96 -11.76
N PRO A 190 21.15 15.64 -10.65
CA PRO A 190 21.09 15.01 -9.33
C PRO A 190 20.18 13.78 -9.32
N PHE A 191 20.66 12.69 -8.70
CA PHE A 191 19.94 11.44 -8.52
C PHE A 191 19.24 11.41 -7.16
N ILE A 192 17.92 11.39 -7.18
CA ILE A 192 17.06 11.33 -6.00
C ILE A 192 16.43 9.94 -5.88
N ALA A 193 16.64 9.26 -4.76
CA ALA A 193 16.06 7.95 -4.49
C ALA A 193 15.58 7.82 -3.04
N GLY A 194 15.01 6.67 -2.67
CA GLY A 194 14.58 6.39 -1.31
C GLY A 194 15.71 5.78 -0.46
N ALA A 195 15.75 6.09 0.84
CA ALA A 195 16.53 5.33 1.80
C ALA A 195 15.72 4.14 2.34
N SER A 196 16.37 3.00 2.54
CA SER A 196 15.83 1.85 3.26
C SER A 196 15.89 2.08 4.78
N PRO A 197 14.92 1.58 5.60
CA PRO A 197 15.04 1.64 7.06
C PRO A 197 16.30 0.95 7.58
N SER A 198 16.79 -0.07 6.85
CA SER A 198 18.04 -0.77 7.18
C SER A 198 19.27 0.14 7.23
N VAL A 199 19.27 1.29 6.53
CA VAL A 199 20.32 2.33 6.63
C VAL A 199 20.52 2.78 8.06
N MET A 200 19.47 2.77 8.88
CA MET A 200 19.52 3.19 10.29
C MET A 200 19.57 1.99 11.25
N GLN A 201 19.91 0.79 10.76
CA GLN A 201 19.81 -0.48 11.51
C GLN A 201 18.40 -0.72 12.10
N MET A 202 17.36 -0.32 11.35
CA MET A 202 15.95 -0.50 11.72
C MET A 202 15.28 -1.47 10.76
N ASP A 203 14.33 -2.25 11.28
CA ASP A 203 13.46 -3.09 10.45
C ASP A 203 12.32 -2.26 9.84
N SER A 204 11.85 -1.24 10.57
CA SER A 204 10.79 -0.33 10.12
C SER A 204 11.10 1.14 10.43
N TRP A 205 10.59 2.03 9.58
CA TRP A 205 10.62 3.48 9.82
C TRP A 205 9.80 3.92 11.04
N GLN A 206 8.94 3.04 11.59
CA GLN A 206 8.24 3.29 12.85
C GLN A 206 9.18 3.43 14.05
N GLU A 207 10.37 2.84 13.98
CA GLU A 207 11.37 2.87 15.05
C GLU A 207 12.25 4.11 15.03
N LEU A 208 12.06 5.01 14.06
CA LEU A 208 12.91 6.19 13.87
C LEU A 208 12.97 7.11 15.10
N ALA A 209 11.91 7.11 15.92
CA ALA A 209 11.85 7.90 17.15
C ALA A 209 12.59 7.25 18.34
N ASN A 210 13.00 5.98 18.25
CA ASN A 210 13.57 5.24 19.37
C ASN A 210 15.04 5.63 19.67
N PRO A 211 15.95 5.74 18.68
CA PRO A 211 17.34 6.08 18.98
C PRO A 211 17.49 7.52 19.43
N ARG A 212 18.21 7.72 20.53
CA ARG A 212 18.55 9.06 21.03
C ARG A 212 19.54 9.81 20.12
N ASP A 213 20.41 9.07 19.42
CA ASP A 213 21.45 9.65 18.55
C ASP A 213 21.70 8.75 17.33
N LEU A 214 21.20 9.18 16.17
CA LEU A 214 21.39 8.50 14.89
C LEU A 214 22.83 8.59 14.37
N THR A 215 23.60 9.60 14.81
CA THR A 215 24.96 9.83 14.31
C THR A 215 25.89 8.67 14.68
N LYS A 216 25.69 8.08 15.85
CA LYS A 216 26.49 6.94 16.33
C LYS A 216 26.33 5.71 15.45
N ILE A 217 25.16 5.51 14.84
CA ILE A 217 24.90 4.35 13.97
C ILE A 217 25.90 4.33 12.81
N PHE A 218 26.07 5.47 12.16
CA PHE A 218 26.98 5.65 11.02
C PHE A 218 28.48 5.60 11.37
N SER A 219 28.83 5.64 12.67
CA SER A 219 30.23 5.57 13.12
C SER A 219 30.75 4.14 13.23
N THR A 220 29.87 3.15 13.18
CA THR A 220 30.24 1.73 13.24
C THR A 220 31.03 1.31 12.00
N PRO A 221 31.87 0.26 12.09
CA PRO A 221 32.70 -0.20 10.97
C PRO A 221 31.88 -0.74 9.79
N GLU A 222 30.64 -1.18 10.01
CA GLU A 222 29.72 -1.61 8.94
C GLU A 222 29.49 -0.52 7.89
N TYR A 223 29.48 0.75 8.32
CA TYR A 223 29.26 1.92 7.46
C TYR A 223 30.57 2.48 6.87
N ALA A 224 31.69 1.75 6.93
CA ALA A 224 32.95 2.24 6.36
C ALA A 224 32.80 2.61 4.88
N ALA A 225 32.18 1.73 4.07
CA ALA A 225 31.93 2.00 2.66
C ALA A 225 30.95 3.17 2.45
N TRP A 226 29.90 3.25 3.27
CA TRP A 226 28.94 4.36 3.24
C TRP A 226 29.58 5.71 3.56
N ARG A 227 30.50 5.76 4.55
CA ARG A 227 31.26 6.96 4.88
C ARG A 227 32.19 7.36 3.74
N SER A 228 32.91 6.41 3.15
CA SER A 228 33.74 6.68 1.97
C SER A 228 32.92 7.19 0.78
N LEU A 229 31.70 6.68 0.56
CA LEU A 229 30.78 7.22 -0.43
C LEU A 229 30.42 8.68 -0.11
N ARG A 230 30.07 9.00 1.14
CA ARG A 230 29.72 10.37 1.56
C ARG A 230 30.88 11.36 1.47
N GLU A 231 32.11 10.90 1.61
CA GLU A 231 33.32 11.70 1.47
C GLU A 231 33.70 11.92 -0.01
N SER A 232 33.11 11.15 -0.93
CA SER A 232 33.32 11.32 -2.37
C SER A 232 32.72 12.64 -2.86
N ASP A 233 33.46 13.31 -3.75
CA ASP A 233 33.08 14.59 -4.33
C ASP A 233 31.81 14.48 -5.20
N ASP A 234 31.63 13.34 -5.86
CA ASP A 234 30.46 13.04 -6.71
C ASP A 234 29.18 12.82 -5.89
N ALA A 235 29.29 12.50 -4.60
CA ALA A 235 28.14 12.18 -3.76
C ALA A 235 27.20 13.39 -3.54
N ARG A 236 27.66 14.61 -3.82
CA ARG A 236 26.80 15.81 -3.81
C ARG A 236 25.62 15.74 -4.79
N TYR A 237 25.72 14.90 -5.82
CA TYR A 237 24.65 14.68 -6.78
C TYR A 237 23.66 13.60 -6.32
N ILE A 238 23.82 13.01 -5.13
CA ILE A 238 22.91 12.01 -4.59
C ILE A 238 22.05 12.62 -3.49
N GLY A 239 20.73 12.51 -3.64
CA GLY A 239 19.75 12.77 -2.59
C GLY A 239 19.01 11.50 -2.22
N LEU A 240 18.94 11.18 -0.92
CA LEU A 240 18.11 10.08 -0.43
C LEU A 240 16.96 10.65 0.41
N ALA A 241 15.74 10.41 -0.04
CA ALA A 241 14.50 10.83 0.60
C ALA A 241 14.00 9.76 1.57
N MET A 242 13.61 10.19 2.76
CA MET A 242 12.96 9.38 3.79
C MET A 242 12.07 10.28 4.66
N PRO A 243 10.97 9.77 5.23
CA PRO A 243 10.38 8.43 5.05
C PRO A 243 9.47 8.34 3.80
N ARG A 244 8.96 7.14 3.48
CA ARG A 244 7.93 6.92 2.45
C ARG A 244 6.63 7.66 2.80
N PHE A 245 5.78 7.95 1.81
CA PHE A 245 4.47 8.57 2.02
C PHE A 245 3.33 7.65 1.58
N LEU A 246 2.13 7.87 2.13
CA LEU A 246 0.96 7.05 1.82
C LEU A 246 0.47 7.33 0.40
N SER A 247 0.34 6.29 -0.43
CA SER A 247 -0.03 6.46 -1.84
C SER A 247 -1.53 6.61 -2.06
N ARG A 248 -2.36 5.99 -1.21
CA ARG A 248 -3.82 6.01 -1.28
C ARG A 248 -4.45 5.78 0.09
N ILE A 249 -5.68 6.24 0.24
CA ILE A 249 -6.55 5.88 1.37
C ILE A 249 -7.01 4.42 1.17
N PRO A 250 -7.08 3.61 2.24
CA PRO A 250 -7.68 2.28 2.18
C PRO A 250 -9.13 2.30 1.68
N TYR A 251 -9.51 1.29 0.92
CA TYR A 251 -10.88 1.14 0.46
C TYR A 251 -11.81 0.79 1.61
N GLY A 252 -13.00 1.37 1.59
CA GLY A 252 -14.02 1.16 2.61
C GLY A 252 -15.22 2.03 2.34
N ALA A 253 -16.38 1.64 2.86
CA ALA A 253 -17.66 2.31 2.58
C ALA A 253 -17.66 3.80 3.01
N ARG A 254 -16.86 4.15 4.02
CA ARG A 254 -16.75 5.52 4.56
C ARG A 254 -15.66 6.37 3.91
N THR A 255 -14.60 5.73 3.42
CA THR A 255 -13.39 6.41 2.95
C THR A 255 -13.34 6.48 1.43
N ASN A 256 -13.26 5.32 0.79
CA ASN A 256 -13.14 5.20 -0.66
C ASN A 256 -13.99 3.99 -1.12
N PRO A 257 -15.29 4.19 -1.37
CA PRO A 257 -16.20 3.11 -1.72
C PRO A 257 -15.94 2.61 -3.14
N VAL A 258 -16.10 1.29 -3.33
CA VAL A 258 -16.03 0.63 -4.63
C VAL A 258 -17.45 0.46 -5.17
N ALA A 259 -17.66 0.70 -6.46
CA ALA A 259 -19.00 0.64 -7.07
C ALA A 259 -19.55 -0.80 -7.21
N GLU A 260 -18.66 -1.78 -7.35
CA GLU A 260 -19.00 -3.14 -7.76
C GLU A 260 -19.53 -4.02 -6.61
N PHE A 261 -18.99 -3.86 -5.41
CA PHE A 261 -19.39 -4.60 -4.21
C PHE A 261 -18.95 -3.87 -2.93
N ASN A 262 -19.49 -4.27 -1.78
CA ASN A 262 -19.14 -3.66 -0.49
C ASN A 262 -17.76 -4.16 -0.02
N PHE A 263 -16.70 -3.55 -0.55
CA PHE A 263 -15.33 -3.87 -0.18
C PHE A 263 -14.88 -3.11 1.08
N GLU A 264 -14.36 -3.86 2.05
CA GLU A 264 -13.67 -3.31 3.21
C GLU A 264 -12.23 -3.82 3.23
N GLU A 265 -11.29 -2.89 3.11
CA GLU A 265 -9.87 -3.21 3.16
C GLU A 265 -9.40 -3.31 4.62
N ASP A 266 -9.00 -4.52 5.02
CA ASP A 266 -8.50 -4.76 6.38
C ASP A 266 -7.03 -4.36 6.46
N THR A 267 -6.78 -3.12 6.86
CA THR A 267 -5.43 -2.59 7.07
C THR A 267 -4.76 -3.06 8.36
N GLY A 268 -5.43 -3.87 9.19
CA GLY A 268 -4.93 -4.29 10.49
C GLY A 268 -4.80 -3.10 11.43
N ALA A 269 -5.23 -3.25 12.68
CA ALA A 269 -5.14 -2.16 13.66
C ALA A 269 -3.68 -1.84 14.03
N ALA A 270 -3.02 -1.01 13.21
CA ALA A 270 -1.63 -0.54 13.26
C ALA A 270 -0.55 -1.35 12.49
N ASP A 271 -0.91 -2.30 11.62
CA ASP A 271 0.07 -2.93 10.73
C ASP A 271 0.37 -2.04 9.52
N HIS A 272 1.48 -1.30 9.58
CA HIS A 272 1.87 -0.42 8.48
C HIS A 272 2.19 -1.18 7.19
N GLY A 273 2.43 -2.49 7.23
CA GLY A 273 2.71 -3.31 6.05
C GLY A 273 1.52 -3.45 5.11
N ARG A 274 0.29 -3.26 5.60
CA ARG A 274 -0.92 -3.39 4.78
C ARG A 274 -1.28 -2.13 4.00
N TYR A 275 -0.67 -1.00 4.33
CA TYR A 275 -0.83 0.24 3.57
C TYR A 275 0.05 0.23 2.32
N THR A 276 -0.48 0.75 1.21
CA THR A 276 0.31 0.95 0.00
C THR A 276 1.15 2.23 0.12
N TRP A 277 2.46 2.08 0.29
CA TRP A 277 3.41 3.19 0.40
C TRP A 277 4.05 3.54 -0.94
N ALA A 278 4.17 4.83 -1.23
CA ALA A 278 4.95 5.34 -2.35
C ALA A 278 6.32 5.87 -1.89
N ASN A 279 7.30 5.82 -2.79
CA ASN A 279 8.64 6.31 -2.54
C ASN A 279 8.67 7.84 -2.48
N ALA A 280 9.25 8.40 -1.43
CA ALA A 280 9.34 9.85 -1.24
C ALA A 280 10.22 10.56 -2.27
N ALA A 281 11.02 9.82 -3.05
CA ALA A 281 11.70 10.37 -4.22
C ALA A 281 10.71 11.02 -5.20
N TYR A 282 9.50 10.46 -5.37
CA TYR A 282 8.45 11.06 -6.21
C TYR A 282 7.94 12.38 -5.63
N ALA A 283 7.74 12.47 -4.32
CA ALA A 283 7.29 13.71 -3.67
C ALA A 283 8.35 14.82 -3.78
N MET A 284 9.63 14.46 -3.61
CA MET A 284 10.73 15.40 -3.83
C MET A 284 10.80 15.86 -5.29
N ALA A 285 10.60 14.95 -6.24
CA ALA A 285 10.58 15.27 -7.66
C ALA A 285 9.43 16.21 -8.04
N VAL A 286 8.24 16.05 -7.44
CA VAL A 286 7.12 16.99 -7.61
C VAL A 286 7.53 18.40 -7.13
N ASN A 287 8.21 18.52 -5.99
CA ASN A 287 8.68 19.83 -5.51
C ASN A 287 9.72 20.46 -6.45
N ILE A 288 10.63 19.65 -7.02
CA ILE A 288 11.60 20.10 -8.02
C ILE A 288 10.87 20.64 -9.27
N ASN A 289 9.93 19.86 -9.78
CA ASN A 289 9.12 20.22 -10.94
C ASN A 289 8.30 21.49 -10.69
N ARG A 290 7.66 21.60 -9.52
CA ARG A 290 6.90 22.79 -9.11
C ARG A 290 7.79 24.03 -9.04
N SER A 291 8.95 23.93 -8.40
CA SER A 291 9.90 25.05 -8.31
C SER A 291 10.35 25.50 -9.71
N PHE A 292 10.62 24.56 -10.61
CA PHE A 292 10.98 24.90 -11.99
C PHE A 292 9.82 25.57 -12.73
N LYS A 293 8.60 25.05 -12.59
CA LYS A 293 7.41 25.60 -13.24
C LYS A 293 7.09 27.03 -12.77
N GLU A 294 7.16 27.29 -11.47
CA GLU A 294 6.82 28.60 -10.89
C GLU A 294 7.92 29.66 -11.09
N TYR A 295 9.19 29.26 -10.99
CA TYR A 295 10.31 30.21 -10.92
C TYR A 295 11.30 30.09 -12.08
N GLY A 296 11.22 29.04 -12.91
CA GLY A 296 12.24 28.69 -13.91
C GLY A 296 13.51 28.07 -13.33
N TRP A 297 13.57 27.86 -12.00
CA TRP A 297 14.75 27.36 -11.29
C TRP A 297 14.34 26.42 -10.15
N CYS A 298 15.14 25.39 -9.89
CA CYS A 298 14.91 24.39 -8.84
C CYS A 298 15.46 24.81 -7.46
N SER A 299 15.45 26.11 -7.13
CA SER A 299 16.06 26.62 -5.89
C SER A 299 15.15 26.50 -4.66
N ARG A 300 13.82 26.47 -4.85
CA ARG A 300 12.80 26.49 -3.80
C ARG A 300 12.12 25.13 -3.66
N ILE A 301 12.90 24.15 -3.21
CA ILE A 301 12.49 22.74 -3.10
C ILE A 301 12.45 22.24 -1.65
N ARG A 302 12.62 23.14 -0.67
CA ARG A 302 12.75 22.82 0.76
C ARG A 302 12.09 23.89 1.62
N GLY A 303 11.69 23.51 2.84
CA GLY A 303 11.04 24.40 3.81
C GLY A 303 9.52 24.44 3.62
N ILE A 304 8.80 24.58 4.73
CA ILE A 304 7.33 24.47 4.78
C ILE A 304 6.68 25.53 3.87
N GLU A 305 7.07 26.79 4.03
CA GLU A 305 6.54 27.91 3.23
C GLU A 305 7.43 28.25 2.03
N SER A 306 8.50 27.49 1.79
CA SER A 306 9.55 27.79 0.79
C SER A 306 9.58 26.78 -0.37
N GLY A 307 8.44 26.15 -0.66
CA GLY A 307 8.25 25.24 -1.80
C GLY A 307 8.56 23.77 -1.51
N GLY A 308 8.89 23.42 -0.26
CA GLY A 308 9.13 22.03 0.16
C GLY A 308 7.90 21.30 0.70
N ALA A 309 6.74 21.97 0.81
CA ALA A 309 5.53 21.35 1.31
C ALA A 309 4.99 20.29 0.33
N VAL A 310 4.65 19.13 0.89
CA VAL A 310 3.95 18.05 0.19
C VAL A 310 2.49 18.13 0.64
N GLU A 311 1.65 18.66 -0.25
CA GLU A 311 0.23 18.91 0.03
C GLU A 311 -0.64 17.73 -0.44
N GLY A 312 -1.87 17.64 0.09
CA GLY A 312 -2.85 16.66 -0.38
C GLY A 312 -2.49 15.20 -0.10
N LEU A 313 -1.69 14.94 0.94
CA LEU A 313 -1.41 13.57 1.36
C LEU A 313 -2.72 12.88 1.80
N PRO A 314 -2.92 11.59 1.45
CA PRO A 314 -4.03 10.80 1.94
C PRO A 314 -4.11 10.79 3.47
N THR A 315 -5.29 11.10 4.05
CA THR A 315 -5.57 11.12 5.50
C THR A 315 -6.77 10.27 5.86
#